data_AF-A0A953HHA5-F1
#
_entry.id   AF-A0A953HHA5-F1
#
_cell.length_a   1.000
_cell.length_b   1.000
_cell.length_c   1.000
_cell.angle_alpha   90.00
_cell.angle_beta   90.00
_cell.angle_gamma   90.00
#
_symmetry.space_group_name_H-M   'P 1'
#
loop_
_entity.id
_entity.type
_entity.pdbx_description
1 polymer ?
#
loop_
_entity_poly.entity_id
_entity_poly.type
_entity_poly.pdbx_seq_one_letter_code
_entity_poly.pdbx_strand_id
1 'polypeptide(L)'
;MLKKELVLMADQRQYEPEAQLDLNIGSVFGMKQPIYLFEGSPGKEEVRLVQPHTYKRSIQEGDRGGIQYQSFTVHNNRYFPLGAYIPVPWSNKELDIALGYPQG
;
A
#
# COMPACT_ATOMS: atom_id res chain seq x y z
N MET A 1 -19.44 1.94 14.22
CA MET A 1 -18.33 1.47 13.36
C MET A 1 -18.48 2.18 12.01
N LEU A 2 -17.60 3.13 11.66
CA LEU A 2 -17.67 3.76 10.33
C LEU A 2 -17.32 2.71 9.27
N LYS A 3 -18.21 2.46 8.32
CA LYS A 3 -17.90 1.65 7.14
C LYS A 3 -17.00 2.51 6.26
N LYS A 4 -15.75 2.10 6.06
CA LYS A 4 -14.89 2.72 5.05
C LYS A 4 -15.52 2.48 3.68
N GLU A 5 -15.73 3.56 2.93
CA GLU A 5 -16.42 3.54 1.64
C GLU A 5 -15.53 2.98 0.52
N LEU A 6 -14.22 3.16 0.67
CA LEU A 6 -13.17 2.53 -0.11
C LEU A 6 -12.40 1.52 0.74
N VAL A 7 -11.89 0.49 0.07
CA VAL A 7 -11.03 -0.52 0.66
C VAL A 7 -9.75 -0.60 -0.16
N LEU A 8 -8.63 -0.48 0.54
CA LEU A 8 -7.28 -0.75 0.08
C LEU A 8 -6.66 -1.65 1.15
N MET A 9 -6.42 -2.92 0.82
CA MET A 9 -5.93 -3.89 1.79
C MET A 9 -4.89 -4.80 1.16
N ALA A 10 -3.67 -4.70 1.67
CA ALA A 10 -2.60 -5.64 1.37
C ALA A 10 -2.85 -6.97 2.08
N ASP A 11 -2.40 -8.08 1.48
CA ASP A 11 -2.50 -9.42 2.06
C ASP A 11 -1.58 -9.61 3.27
N GLN A 12 -0.52 -8.80 3.38
CA GLN A 12 0.45 -8.84 4.47
C GLN A 12 0.63 -7.46 5.12
N ARG A 13 1.09 -7.47 6.38
CA ARG A 13 1.36 -6.24 7.14
C ARG A 13 2.66 -5.55 6.72
N GLN A 14 3.60 -6.33 6.17
CA GLN A 14 4.91 -5.88 5.71
C GLN A 14 5.40 -6.82 4.63
N TYR A 15 6.27 -6.34 3.75
CA TYR A 15 6.87 -7.12 2.68
C TYR A 15 8.38 -6.96 2.68
N GLU A 16 9.09 -8.01 2.26
CA GLU A 16 10.49 -7.90 1.86
C GLU A 16 10.59 -7.69 0.35
N PRO A 17 11.72 -7.19 -0.16
CA PRO A 17 12.01 -7.22 -1.60
C PRO A 17 11.85 -8.62 -2.19
N GLU A 18 11.50 -8.68 -3.46
CA GLU A 18 11.17 -9.89 -4.24
C GLU A 18 9.84 -10.56 -3.85
N ALA A 19 9.20 -10.14 -2.75
CA ALA A 19 7.85 -10.59 -2.43
C ALA A 19 6.83 -10.08 -3.47
N GLN A 20 5.70 -10.79 -3.57
CA GLN A 20 4.56 -10.34 -4.36
C GLN A 20 3.54 -9.67 -3.44
N LEU A 21 3.19 -8.42 -3.75
CA LEU A 21 2.09 -7.70 -3.12
C LEU A 21 0.79 -8.00 -3.87
N ASP A 22 -0.21 -8.50 -3.14
CA ASP A 22 -1.60 -8.59 -3.60
C ASP A 22 -2.43 -7.51 -2.89
N LEU A 23 -2.64 -6.38 -3.56
CA LEU A 23 -3.40 -5.25 -3.06
C LEU A 23 -4.88 -5.37 -3.47
N ASN A 24 -5.75 -5.67 -2.51
CA ASN A 24 -7.18 -5.74 -2.70
C ASN A 24 -7.80 -4.35 -2.69
N ILE A 25 -8.44 -3.99 -3.80
CA ILE A 25 -9.04 -2.68 -4.02
C ILE A 25 -10.54 -2.86 -4.23
N GLY A 26 -11.35 -2.09 -3.52
CA GLY A 26 -12.80 -2.19 -3.61
C GLY A 26 -13.54 -0.96 -3.10
N SER A 27 -14.84 -0.94 -3.35
CA SER A 27 -15.75 0.12 -2.91
C SER A 27 -17.07 -0.49 -2.44
N VAL A 28 -17.67 0.10 -1.41
CA VAL A 28 -19.00 -0.31 -0.91
C VAL A 28 -20.14 0.19 -1.81
N PHE A 29 -19.85 1.10 -2.75
CA PHE A 29 -20.85 1.68 -3.66
C PHE A 29 -21.21 0.76 -4.85
N GLY A 30 -20.66 -0.46 -4.90
CA GLY A 30 -21.00 -1.49 -5.88
C GLY A 30 -20.02 -1.60 -7.06
N MET A 31 -20.20 -2.65 -7.87
CA MET A 31 -19.24 -3.10 -8.91
C MET A 31 -19.14 -2.23 -10.17
N LYS A 32 -19.72 -1.02 -10.18
CA LYS A 32 -19.74 -0.14 -11.37
C LYS A 32 -19.12 1.24 -11.13
N GLN A 33 -18.55 1.45 -9.96
CA GLN A 33 -17.96 2.72 -9.57
C GLN A 33 -16.47 2.71 -9.92
N PRO A 34 -15.98 3.68 -10.74
CA PRO A 34 -14.57 3.77 -11.02
C PRO A 34 -13.80 4.08 -9.72
N ILE A 35 -12.74 3.33 -9.51
CA ILE A 35 -11.72 3.54 -8.48
C ILE A 35 -10.44 3.87 -9.23
N TYR A 36 -9.85 5.00 -8.89
CA TYR A 36 -8.57 5.43 -9.41
C TYR A 36 -7.50 5.09 -8.38
N LEU A 37 -6.42 4.44 -8.79
CA LEU A 37 -5.28 4.11 -7.95
C LEU A 37 -4.02 4.81 -8.48
N PHE A 38 -3.25 5.38 -7.56
CA PHE A 38 -1.96 6.03 -7.81
C PHE A 38 -0.93 5.44 -6.85
N GLU A 39 0.22 5.06 -7.39
CA GLU A 39 1.41 4.78 -6.59
C GLU A 39 2.25 6.06 -6.49
N GLY A 40 2.59 6.49 -5.28
CA GLY A 40 3.27 7.76 -5.00
C GLY A 40 4.73 7.87 -5.48
N SER A 41 5.20 6.90 -6.26
CA SER A 41 6.54 6.90 -6.87
C SER A 41 6.52 7.67 -8.20
N PRO A 42 7.54 8.49 -8.52
CA PRO A 42 7.60 9.21 -9.79
C PRO A 42 7.50 8.25 -10.99
N GLY A 43 6.50 8.47 -11.86
CA GLY A 43 6.36 7.75 -13.13
C GLY A 43 5.50 6.47 -13.12
N LYS A 44 4.73 6.19 -12.05
CA LYS A 44 3.96 4.93 -11.96
C LYS A 44 2.45 5.05 -12.11
N GLU A 45 1.98 4.22 -13.04
CA GLU A 45 0.64 3.68 -13.33
C GLU A 45 -0.58 4.34 -12.67
N GLU A 46 -1.39 5.00 -13.50
CA GLU A 46 -2.81 5.21 -13.21
C GLU A 46 -3.56 3.91 -13.55
N VAL A 47 -4.07 3.22 -12.53
CA VAL A 47 -4.95 2.07 -12.76
C VAL A 47 -6.39 2.50 -12.53
N ARG A 48 -7.17 2.54 -13.60
CA ARG A 48 -8.62 2.74 -13.55
C ARG A 48 -9.31 1.39 -13.37
N LEU A 49 -9.84 1.15 -12.18
CA LEU A 49 -10.59 -0.06 -11.85
C LEU A 49 -12.07 0.26 -11.86
N VAL A 50 -12.88 -0.51 -12.61
CA VAL A 50 -14.33 -0.32 -12.66
C VAL A 50 -15.07 -1.23 -11.65
N GLN A 51 -14.35 -2.20 -11.11
CA GLN A 51 -14.85 -3.25 -10.21
C GLN A 51 -13.77 -3.60 -9.17
N PRO A 52 -14.13 -4.28 -8.07
CA PRO A 52 -13.15 -4.80 -7.13
C PRO A 52 -12.07 -5.62 -7.84
N HIS A 53 -10.83 -5.38 -7.48
CA HIS A 53 -9.69 -5.95 -8.17
C HIS A 53 -8.52 -6.17 -7.21
N THR A 54 -7.76 -7.22 -7.45
CA THR A 54 -6.49 -7.47 -6.76
C THR A 54 -5.37 -7.02 -7.68
N TYR A 55 -4.79 -5.86 -7.38
CA TYR A 55 -3.60 -5.37 -8.07
C TYR A 55 -2.38 -6.15 -7.57
N LYS A 56 -1.61 -6.71 -8.51
CA LYS A 56 -0.44 -7.53 -8.20
C LYS A 56 0.82 -6.80 -8.61
N ARG A 57 1.79 -6.73 -7.71
CA ARG A 57 3.06 -6.02 -7.95
C ARG A 57 4.21 -6.75 -7.26
N SER A 58 5.31 -6.96 -7.96
CA SER A 58 6.56 -7.42 -7.34
C SER A 58 7.20 -6.27 -6.56
N ILE A 59 7.58 -6.54 -5.30
CA ILE A 59 8.34 -5.58 -4.48
C ILE A 59 9.80 -5.58 -4.93
N GLN A 60 10.34 -4.39 -5.17
CA GLN A 60 11.72 -4.18 -5.59
C GLN A 60 12.56 -3.68 -4.40
N GLU A 61 13.88 -3.85 -4.47
CA GLU A 61 14.81 -3.34 -3.46
C GLU A 61 14.68 -1.81 -3.27
N GLY A 62 14.37 -1.09 -4.34
CA GLY A 62 14.13 0.36 -4.30
C GLY A 62 12.85 0.78 -3.56
N ASP A 63 11.96 -0.16 -3.22
CA ASP A 63 10.72 0.11 -2.48
C ASP A 63 10.93 0.12 -0.96
N ARG A 64 12.15 -0.15 -0.48
CA ARG A 64 12.46 -0.06 0.95
C ARG A 64 12.17 1.34 1.49
N GLY A 65 11.62 1.38 2.70
CA GLY A 65 10.99 2.60 3.23
C GLY A 65 9.49 2.69 2.92
N GLY A 66 8.96 1.73 2.15
CA GLY A 66 7.55 1.49 1.95
C GLY A 66 6.96 2.17 0.73
N ILE A 67 5.79 1.69 0.33
CA ILE A 67 5.08 2.14 -0.87
C ILE A 67 3.83 2.88 -0.45
N GLN A 68 3.65 4.09 -0.97
CA GLN A 68 2.45 4.87 -0.74
C GLN A 68 1.47 4.70 -1.90
N TYR A 69 0.25 4.27 -1.57
CA TYR A 69 -0.87 4.26 -2.49
C TYR A 69 -1.86 5.36 -2.11
N GLN A 70 -2.40 5.99 -3.14
CA GLN A 70 -3.58 6.85 -3.04
C GLN A 70 -4.65 6.27 -3.95
N SER A 71 -5.89 6.28 -3.49
CA SER A 71 -7.02 5.99 -4.34
C SER A 71 -8.16 6.95 -4.09
N PHE A 72 -9.05 7.05 -5.08
CA PHE A 72 -10.30 7.75 -4.89
C PHE A 72 -11.43 7.16 -5.73
N THR A 73 -12.66 7.47 -5.32
CA THR A 73 -13.86 7.26 -6.12
C THR A 73 -14.78 8.47 -6.01
N VAL A 74 -15.67 8.64 -6.99
CA VAL A 74 -16.66 9.71 -7.00
C VAL A 74 -18.05 9.10 -7.06
N HIS A 75 -18.80 9.24 -5.97
CA HIS A 75 -20.16 8.72 -5.86
C HIS A 75 -21.13 9.83 -5.44
N ASN A 76 -22.25 9.98 -6.15
CA ASN A 76 -23.24 11.05 -5.92
C ASN A 76 -22.62 12.45 -5.79
N ASN A 77 -21.74 12.81 -6.73
CA ASN A 77 -21.00 14.09 -6.74
C ASN A 77 -20.17 14.35 -5.47
N ARG A 78 -19.77 13.30 -4.75
CA ARG A 78 -18.85 13.39 -3.61
C ARG A 78 -17.57 12.64 -3.90
N TYR A 79 -16.46 13.25 -3.51
CA TYR A 79 -15.12 12.70 -3.63
C TYR A 79 -14.74 11.94 -2.36
N PHE A 80 -14.33 10.68 -2.52
CA PHE A 80 -13.92 9.81 -1.41
C PHE A 80 -12.46 9.39 -1.62
N PRO A 81 -11.49 10.01 -0.95
CA PRO A 81 -10.09 9.60 -1.02
C PRO A 81 -9.77 8.52 0.01
N LEU A 82 -8.80 7.68 -0.30
CA LEU A 82 -8.19 6.75 0.64
C LEU A 82 -6.68 6.63 0.38
N GLY A 83 -5.89 6.76 1.45
CA GLY A 83 -4.46 6.49 1.42
C GLY A 83 -4.16 5.14 2.06
N ALA A 84 -3.18 4.42 1.51
CA ALA A 84 -2.60 3.24 2.12
C ALA A 84 -1.07 3.32 2.06
N TYR A 85 -0.42 2.83 3.11
CA TYR A 85 1.02 2.69 3.18
C TYR A 85 1.36 1.23 3.38
N ILE A 86 2.19 0.69 2.50
CA ILE A 86 2.66 -0.70 2.53
C ILE A 86 4.10 -0.70 3.06
N PRO A 87 4.34 -1.17 4.30
CA PRO A 87 5.67 -1.19 4.87
C PRO A 87 6.58 -2.19 4.12
N VAL A 88 7.75 -1.69 3.72
CA VAL A 88 8.87 -2.51 3.22
C VAL A 88 10.08 -2.16 4.08
N PRO A 89 10.26 -2.84 5.24
CA PRO A 89 11.29 -2.48 6.21
C PRO A 89 12.71 -2.70 5.68
N TRP A 90 13.66 -2.08 6.38
CA TRP A 90 15.08 -2.38 6.24
C TRP A 90 15.40 -3.51 7.21
N SER A 91 15.30 -4.76 6.77
CA SER A 91 15.55 -5.95 7.60
C SER A 91 16.98 -6.02 8.15
N ASN A 92 17.96 -5.37 7.51
CA ASN A 92 19.39 -5.47 7.85
C ASN A 92 19.94 -4.33 8.74
N LYS A 93 19.11 -3.56 9.46
CA LYS A 93 19.58 -2.40 10.25
C LYS A 93 19.35 -2.47 11.76
N GLU A 94 19.03 -3.63 12.33
CA GLU A 94 19.25 -3.82 13.76
C GLU A 94 20.75 -4.02 13.97
N LEU A 95 21.45 -2.91 14.19
CA LEU A 95 22.84 -2.94 14.60
C LEU A 95 22.84 -3.51 16.03
N ASP A 96 23.34 -4.73 16.20
CA ASP A 96 23.62 -5.28 17.53
C ASP A 96 24.78 -4.48 18.15
N ILE A 97 24.45 -3.37 18.81
CA ILE A 97 25.42 -2.60 19.57
C ILE A 97 25.67 -3.36 20.88
N ALA A 98 26.60 -4.31 20.85
CA ALA A 98 27.14 -4.90 22.06
C ALA A 98 27.92 -3.80 22.81
N LEU A 99 27.28 -3.16 23.79
CA LEU A 99 27.93 -2.24 24.72
C LEU A 99 28.88 -3.05 25.62
N GLY A 100 30.09 -3.30 25.14
CA GLY A 100 31.18 -3.79 25.95
C GLY A 100 31.62 -2.67 26.91
N TYR A 101 31.13 -2.70 28.14
CA TYR A 101 31.71 -1.89 29.21
C TYR A 101 33.15 -2.39 29.46
N PRO A 102 34.18 -1.53 29.37
CA PRO A 102 35.50 -1.90 29.85
C PRO A 102 35.39 -2.14 31.36
N GLN A 103 35.67 -3.36 31.78
CA GLN A 103 35.86 -3.70 33.19
C GLN A 103 37.07 -2.90 33.67
N GLY A 104 36.82 -1.87 34.47
CA GLY A 104 37.84 -1.12 35.20
C GLY A 104 38.36 -1.90 36.40
#